data_AF-A0A3M7Q7V3-F1
#
_entry.id   AF-A0A3M7Q7V3-F1
#
_cell.length_a   1.000
_cell.length_b   1.000
_cell.length_c   1.000
_cell.angle_alpha   90.00
_cell.angle_beta   90.00
_cell.angle_gamma   90.00
#
_symmetry.space_group_name_H-M   'P 1'
#
loop_
_entity.id
_entity.type
_entity.pdbx_description
1 polymer ?
#
loop_
_entity_poly.entity_id
_entity_poly.type
_entity_poly.pdbx_seq_one_letter_code
_entity_poly.pdbx_strand_id
1 'polypeptide(L)'
;MLSKISFKVFLLYTLCNKIVADFIPYGHGNGDYEFPLRDDYTLLISPNYPFKFFNKSYSSLYLSSNGIVSFDKAASHLPSSFPRESPVAIAPFWADINIIKSGQIFYRQVLSGSNLEKIGIEIRQGLSVSFYPRWAFVVTWFEVAPYQNFANLPKNTFQLVLTNDFLNSFAILNYKTLEWEGNFSAGINAVNSILVFLYSLFDSKKKIVDSSRSLYTFSFILGI
;
A
#
# COMPACT_ATOMS: atom_id res chain seq x y z
N MET A 1 -28.19 21.50 13.60
CA MET A 1 -28.05 20.06 13.91
C MET A 1 -27.97 19.30 12.60
N LEU A 2 -26.76 19.07 12.10
CA LEU A 2 -26.54 18.34 10.85
C LEU A 2 -26.51 16.84 11.16
N SER A 3 -27.51 16.13 10.62
CA SER A 3 -27.69 14.69 10.76
C SER A 3 -26.67 13.92 9.92
N LYS A 4 -26.06 12.94 10.58
CA LYS A 4 -25.34 11.76 10.06
C LYS A 4 -25.29 11.63 8.53
N ILE A 5 -24.14 11.96 7.95
CA ILE A 5 -23.79 11.60 6.58
C ILE A 5 -23.42 10.10 6.56
N SER A 6 -24.30 9.29 5.96
CA SER A 6 -24.05 7.88 5.67
C SER A 6 -22.90 7.73 4.69
N PHE A 7 -21.92 6.87 5.02
CA PHE A 7 -20.94 6.34 4.08
C PHE A 7 -21.67 5.56 2.98
N LYS A 8 -21.83 6.15 1.79
CA LYS A 8 -22.18 5.42 0.57
C LYS A 8 -20.93 5.30 -0.29
N VAL A 9 -20.32 4.13 -0.26
CA VAL A 9 -19.33 3.68 -1.25
C VAL A 9 -20.07 3.57 -2.58
N PHE A 10 -19.74 4.43 -3.54
CA PHE A 10 -20.19 4.27 -4.93
C PHE A 10 -19.28 3.26 -5.62
N LEU A 11 -19.77 2.02 -5.74
CA LEU A 11 -19.16 0.92 -6.47
C LEU A 11 -19.42 1.12 -7.97
N LEU A 12 -18.42 1.54 -8.75
CA LEU A 12 -18.55 1.53 -10.21
C LEU A 12 -18.25 0.10 -10.70
N TYR A 13 -19.29 -0.57 -11.22
CA TYR A 13 -19.17 -1.86 -11.89
C TYR A 13 -18.29 -1.71 -13.14
N THR A 14 -17.15 -2.41 -13.18
CA THR A 14 -16.47 -2.74 -14.44
C THR A 14 -16.25 -4.25 -14.52
N LEU A 15 -16.40 -4.74 -15.76
CA LEU A 15 -16.64 -6.12 -16.13
C LEU A 15 -15.51 -7.05 -15.70
N CYS A 16 -15.94 -8.24 -15.27
CA CYS A 16 -15.17 -9.43 -14.94
C CYS A 16 -13.95 -9.65 -15.87
N ASN A 17 -12.77 -9.27 -15.41
CA ASN A 17 -11.50 -9.94 -15.72
C ASN A 17 -10.67 -9.94 -14.44
N LYS A 18 -10.49 -11.13 -13.89
CA LYS A 18 -9.87 -11.39 -12.60
C LYS A 18 -8.37 -11.11 -12.70
N ILE A 19 -7.93 -9.91 -12.32
CA ILE A 19 -6.50 -9.58 -12.23
C ILE A 19 -6.22 -9.23 -10.77
N VAL A 20 -5.88 -10.28 -10.01
CA VAL A 20 -5.24 -10.11 -8.70
C VAL A 20 -3.77 -9.90 -9.01
N ALA A 21 -3.24 -8.70 -8.75
CA ALA A 21 -1.79 -8.51 -8.74
C ALA A 21 -1.22 -9.34 -7.58
N ASP A 22 -0.27 -10.20 -7.86
CA ASP A 22 0.30 -11.07 -6.84
C ASP A 22 1.31 -10.29 -6.01
N PHE A 23 1.58 -10.78 -4.80
CA PHE A 23 2.74 -10.29 -4.05
C PHE A 23 4.01 -10.47 -4.89
N ILE A 24 4.79 -9.41 -4.96
CA ILE A 24 6.19 -9.52 -5.36
C ILE A 24 6.92 -10.25 -4.22
N PRO A 25 7.69 -11.32 -4.50
CA PRO A 25 8.39 -12.08 -3.46
C PRO A 25 9.21 -11.18 -2.55
N TYR A 26 9.22 -11.39 -1.24
CA TYR A 26 9.87 -10.51 -0.26
C TYR A 26 10.70 -11.28 0.76
N GLY A 27 11.51 -10.56 1.56
CA GLY A 27 12.41 -11.12 2.56
C GLY A 27 13.85 -11.27 2.07
N HIS A 28 14.77 -11.62 2.98
CA HIS A 28 16.21 -11.68 2.69
C HIS A 28 16.58 -12.56 1.49
N GLY A 29 15.89 -13.69 1.30
CA GLY A 29 16.12 -14.60 0.17
C GLY A 29 15.81 -13.96 -1.20
N ASN A 30 15.11 -12.83 -1.22
CA ASN A 30 14.79 -12.06 -2.42
C ASN A 30 15.64 -10.79 -2.56
N GLY A 31 16.67 -10.63 -1.72
CA GLY A 31 17.57 -9.46 -1.74
C GLY A 31 16.97 -8.21 -1.10
N ASP A 32 15.96 -8.35 -0.25
CA ASP A 32 15.38 -7.23 0.47
C ASP A 32 16.28 -6.74 1.60
N TYR A 33 16.32 -5.43 1.76
CA TYR A 33 16.73 -4.81 3.00
C TYR A 33 15.63 -5.01 4.04
N GLU A 34 16.05 -5.23 5.29
CA GLU A 34 15.15 -5.22 6.42
C GLU A 34 15.12 -3.84 7.06
N PHE A 35 13.92 -3.36 7.36
CA PHE A 35 13.71 -2.12 8.08
C PHE A 35 14.23 -2.25 9.52
N PRO A 36 14.86 -1.21 10.09
CA PRO A 36 15.35 -1.27 11.46
C PRO A 36 14.22 -1.63 12.44
N LEU A 37 14.44 -2.61 13.32
CA LEU A 37 13.49 -3.03 14.35
C LEU A 37 13.26 -1.90 15.37
N ARG A 38 12.39 -0.95 15.03
CA ARG A 38 12.11 0.28 15.78
C ARG A 38 10.64 0.66 15.63
N ASP A 39 10.03 1.01 16.75
CA ASP A 39 8.67 1.57 16.80
C ASP A 39 8.69 3.04 16.36
N ASP A 40 7.60 3.50 15.74
CA ASP A 40 7.40 4.88 15.28
C ASP A 40 8.55 5.48 14.48
N TYR A 41 9.27 4.63 13.75
CA TYR A 41 10.43 5.04 12.98
C TYR A 41 10.07 5.26 11.51
N THR A 42 10.78 6.20 10.89
CA THR A 42 10.68 6.46 9.46
C THR A 42 12.07 6.40 8.85
N LEU A 43 12.22 5.60 7.80
CA LEU A 43 13.42 5.50 7.01
C LEU A 43 13.29 6.41 5.77
N LEU A 44 14.28 7.27 5.56
CA LEU A 44 14.39 8.05 4.33
C LEU A 44 15.13 7.24 3.27
N ILE A 45 14.48 7.02 2.13
CA ILE A 45 14.99 6.26 1.00
C ILE A 45 15.12 7.19 -0.20
N SER A 46 16.30 7.19 -0.83
CA SER A 46 16.51 7.84 -2.11
C SER A 46 16.18 6.86 -3.24
N PRO A 47 15.10 7.09 -4.02
CA PRO A 47 14.78 6.22 -5.13
C PRO A 47 15.81 6.39 -6.25
N ASN A 48 16.17 5.29 -6.93
CA ASN A 48 17.12 5.29 -8.06
C ASN A 48 16.64 6.20 -9.21
N TYR A 49 15.33 6.36 -9.34
CA TYR A 49 14.72 7.35 -10.21
C TYR A 49 13.64 8.12 -9.45
N PRO A 50 13.50 9.45 -9.66
CA PRO A 50 12.45 10.22 -9.02
C PRO A 50 11.07 9.61 -9.27
N PHE A 51 10.28 9.44 -8.21
CA PHE A 51 8.92 8.96 -8.34
C PHE A 51 8.00 10.14 -8.68
N LYS A 52 7.29 10.06 -9.81
CA LYS A 52 6.29 11.07 -10.16
C LYS A 52 5.00 10.72 -9.46
N PHE A 53 4.49 11.66 -8.68
CA PHE A 53 3.21 11.53 -8.02
C PHE A 53 2.38 12.76 -8.39
N PHE A 54 1.39 12.55 -9.28
CA PHE A 54 0.72 13.59 -10.05
C PHE A 54 1.75 14.48 -10.76
N ASN A 55 1.58 15.80 -10.64
CA ASN A 55 2.42 16.79 -11.34
C ASN A 55 3.76 17.07 -10.63
N LYS A 56 4.14 16.30 -9.60
CA LYS A 56 5.37 16.53 -8.83
C LYS A 56 6.26 15.30 -8.83
N SER A 57 7.56 15.53 -9.00
CA SER A 57 8.59 14.49 -8.87
C SER A 57 9.19 14.52 -7.48
N TYR A 58 9.38 13.35 -6.89
CA TYR A 58 9.93 13.17 -5.55
C TYR A 58 11.18 12.31 -5.58
N SER A 59 12.28 12.85 -5.06
CA SER A 59 13.57 12.19 -4.91
C SER A 59 13.78 11.60 -3.50
N SER A 60 12.71 11.50 -2.73
CA SER A 60 12.70 11.04 -1.34
C SER A 60 11.43 10.23 -1.10
N LEU A 61 11.59 9.06 -0.50
CA LEU A 61 10.50 8.24 0.03
C LEU A 61 10.69 8.13 1.55
N TYR A 62 9.66 8.47 2.32
CA TYR A 62 9.63 8.31 3.77
C TYR A 62 8.86 7.02 4.07
N LEU A 63 9.58 5.92 4.25
CA LEU A 63 9.00 4.64 4.60
C LEU A 63 8.79 4.58 6.11
N SER A 64 7.53 4.47 6.55
CA SER A 64 7.19 4.36 7.97
C SER A 64 7.00 2.90 8.41
N SER A 65 7.35 2.62 9.67
CA SER A 65 6.93 1.38 10.36
C SER A 65 5.42 1.20 10.34
N ASN A 66 4.67 2.31 10.28
CA ASN A 66 3.24 2.40 10.45
C ASN A 66 2.43 2.22 9.16
N GLY A 67 2.97 1.57 8.12
CA GLY A 67 2.17 1.15 6.96
C GLY A 67 1.83 2.26 5.94
N ILE A 68 2.69 3.28 5.87
CA ILE A 68 2.57 4.43 4.96
C ILE A 68 3.91 4.77 4.33
N VAL A 69 3.89 5.16 3.05
CA VAL A 69 5.01 5.80 2.35
C VAL A 69 4.58 7.21 1.97
N SER A 70 5.30 8.21 2.48
CA SER A 70 5.10 9.62 2.12
C SER A 70 6.26 10.18 1.31
N PHE A 71 6.04 11.32 0.67
CA PHE A 71 6.95 11.86 -0.34
C PHE A 71 7.50 13.25 -0.02
N ASP A 72 6.70 14.12 0.62
CA ASP A 72 7.09 15.48 0.99
C ASP A 72 7.76 15.54 2.37
N LYS A 73 7.24 14.79 3.34
CA LYS A 73 7.76 14.70 4.71
C LYS A 73 7.36 13.39 5.36
N ALA A 74 7.99 13.04 6.48
CA ALA A 74 7.60 11.89 7.29
C ALA A 74 6.14 12.01 7.79
N ALA A 75 5.42 10.90 7.79
CA ALA A 75 4.10 10.82 8.38
C ALA A 75 4.15 10.78 9.92
N SER A 76 3.04 11.14 10.56
CA SER A 76 2.85 10.88 11.99
C SER A 76 2.75 9.38 12.25
N HIS A 77 3.09 8.93 13.45
CA HIS A 77 2.86 7.55 13.84
C HIS A 77 1.36 7.23 13.92
N LEU A 78 0.57 8.13 14.52
CA LEU A 78 -0.88 8.00 14.55
C LEU A 78 -1.52 8.38 13.21
N PRO A 79 -2.46 7.56 12.71
CA PRO A 79 -3.19 7.85 11.49
C PRO A 79 -4.19 8.98 11.65
N SER A 80 -4.48 9.62 10.53
CA SER A 80 -5.48 10.67 10.38
C SER A 80 -6.17 10.53 9.03
N SER A 81 -7.47 10.87 8.96
CA SER A 81 -8.26 10.76 7.75
C SER A 81 -7.65 11.48 6.53
N PHE A 82 -7.79 10.85 5.37
CA PHE A 82 -7.57 11.47 4.07
C PHE A 82 -8.90 12.03 3.49
N PRO A 83 -8.87 13.06 2.63
CA PRO A 83 -7.70 13.84 2.21
C PRO A 83 -7.27 14.89 3.25
N ARG A 84 -5.97 15.22 3.29
CA ARG A 84 -5.38 16.30 4.10
C ARG A 84 -4.21 16.96 3.38
N GLU A 85 -3.84 18.17 3.81
CA GLU A 85 -2.78 18.96 3.15
C GLU A 85 -1.42 18.25 3.08
N SER A 86 -1.04 17.50 4.12
CA SER A 86 0.28 16.88 4.19
C SER A 86 0.30 15.80 5.29
N PRO A 87 1.04 14.69 5.13
CA PRO A 87 1.98 14.44 4.04
C PRO A 87 1.30 13.96 2.75
N VAL A 88 1.91 14.27 1.61
CA VAL A 88 1.59 13.62 0.33
C VAL A 88 2.07 12.18 0.42
N ALA A 89 1.17 11.21 0.26
CA ALA A 89 1.44 9.83 0.65
C ALA A 89 0.58 8.78 -0.06
N ILE A 90 1.03 7.52 0.01
CA ILE A 90 0.24 6.32 -0.26
C ILE A 90 0.33 5.41 0.96
N ALA A 91 -0.82 5.03 1.48
CA ALA A 91 -0.95 4.13 2.62
C ALA A 91 -1.76 2.91 2.22
N PRO A 92 -1.16 1.72 2.10
CA PRO A 92 -1.94 0.49 2.08
C PRO A 92 -2.72 0.31 3.38
N PHE A 93 -2.08 0.62 4.52
CA PHE A 93 -2.67 0.45 5.84
C PHE A 93 -1.91 1.29 6.87
N TRP A 94 -2.21 2.60 6.95
CA TRP A 94 -1.59 3.48 7.93
C TRP A 94 -2.26 3.29 9.29
N ALA A 95 -1.56 2.67 10.23
CA ALA A 95 -2.04 2.38 11.57
C ALA A 95 -0.89 2.44 12.58
N ASP A 96 -1.23 2.47 13.87
CA ASP A 96 -0.28 2.40 14.98
C ASP A 96 0.26 0.96 15.11
N ILE A 97 1.35 0.67 14.40
CA ILE A 97 1.98 -0.65 14.24
C ILE A 97 3.24 -0.70 15.09
N ASN A 98 3.36 -1.77 15.90
CA ASN A 98 4.57 -2.01 16.66
C ASN A 98 5.28 -3.29 16.17
N ILE A 99 6.31 -3.09 15.34
CA ILE A 99 7.12 -4.19 14.79
C ILE A 99 8.05 -4.85 15.82
N ILE A 100 8.30 -4.21 16.98
CA ILE A 100 9.05 -4.83 18.08
C ILE A 100 8.24 -5.99 18.68
N LYS A 101 6.91 -5.90 18.66
CA LYS A 101 6.03 -6.97 19.14
C LYS A 101 5.92 -8.12 18.15
N SER A 102 5.76 -7.82 16.87
CA SER A 102 5.64 -8.83 15.82
C SER A 102 5.87 -8.24 14.44
N GLY A 103 6.43 -9.07 13.58
CA GLY A 103 6.53 -8.81 12.16
C GLY A 103 7.83 -8.13 11.77
N GLN A 104 8.01 -8.01 10.46
CA GLN A 104 9.18 -7.44 9.83
C GLN A 104 8.72 -6.58 8.66
N ILE A 105 9.53 -5.60 8.29
CA ILE A 105 9.28 -4.80 7.09
C ILE A 105 10.45 -5.01 6.14
N PHE A 106 10.14 -5.50 4.95
CA PHE A 106 11.12 -5.77 3.91
C PHE A 106 10.93 -4.80 2.76
N TYR A 107 12.02 -4.26 2.23
CA TYR A 107 11.95 -3.35 1.10
C TYR A 107 13.12 -3.51 0.14
N ARG A 108 12.88 -3.22 -1.15
CA ARG A 108 13.92 -3.12 -2.18
C ARG A 108 13.53 -2.21 -3.32
N GLN A 109 14.54 -1.80 -4.07
CA GLN A 109 14.39 -1.20 -5.38
C GLN A 109 14.69 -2.26 -6.45
N VAL A 110 13.81 -2.36 -7.45
CA VAL A 110 13.92 -3.32 -8.56
C VAL A 110 14.15 -2.53 -9.84
N LEU A 111 15.27 -2.83 -10.52
CA LEU A 111 15.71 -2.13 -11.74
C LEU A 111 15.63 -3.00 -13.00
N SER A 112 15.54 -4.32 -12.84
CA SER A 112 15.44 -5.27 -13.95
C SER A 112 14.98 -6.65 -13.45
N GLY A 113 14.77 -7.58 -14.38
CA GLY A 113 14.46 -8.98 -14.10
C GLY A 113 12.96 -9.28 -13.94
N SER A 114 12.67 -10.53 -13.60
CA SER A 114 11.31 -11.09 -13.60
C SER A 114 10.32 -10.36 -12.71
N ASN A 115 10.76 -9.79 -11.59
CA ASN A 115 9.90 -8.99 -10.72
C ASN A 115 9.42 -7.71 -11.40
N LEU A 116 10.30 -7.01 -12.12
CA LEU A 116 9.93 -5.78 -12.83
C LEU A 116 9.03 -6.09 -14.04
N GLU A 117 9.33 -7.17 -14.75
CA GLU A 117 8.50 -7.68 -15.85
C GLU A 117 7.10 -8.04 -15.38
N LYS A 118 6.99 -8.75 -14.24
CA LYS A 118 5.73 -9.13 -13.60
C LYS A 118 4.88 -7.90 -13.27
N ILE A 119 5.45 -6.90 -12.60
CA ILE A 119 4.77 -5.63 -12.28
C ILE A 119 4.23 -4.99 -13.56
N GLY A 120 5.04 -4.95 -14.62
CA GLY A 120 4.62 -4.43 -15.92
C GLY A 120 3.46 -5.21 -16.53
N ILE A 121 3.51 -6.55 -16.51
CA ILE A 121 2.43 -7.42 -17.00
C ILE A 121 1.13 -7.16 -16.23
N GLU A 122 1.19 -7.11 -14.90
CA GLU A 122 0.02 -6.88 -14.04
C GLU A 122 -0.64 -5.53 -14.34
N ILE A 123 0.13 -4.46 -14.51
CA ILE A 123 -0.40 -3.13 -14.85
C ILE A 123 -0.98 -3.11 -16.26
N ARG A 124 -0.27 -3.65 -17.25
CA ARG A 124 -0.74 -3.67 -18.65
C ARG A 124 -2.04 -4.46 -18.80
N GLN A 125 -2.13 -5.61 -18.14
CA GLN A 125 -3.35 -6.43 -18.17
C GLN A 125 -4.46 -5.77 -17.34
N GLY A 126 -4.14 -5.31 -16.12
CA GLY A 126 -5.11 -4.76 -15.16
C GLY A 126 -5.80 -3.51 -15.67
N LEU A 127 -5.07 -2.65 -16.37
CA LEU A 127 -5.56 -1.34 -16.82
C LEU A 127 -5.68 -1.21 -18.34
N SER A 128 -5.29 -2.23 -19.12
CA SER A 128 -5.24 -2.17 -20.58
C SER A 128 -4.43 -0.98 -21.13
N VAL A 129 -3.32 -0.66 -20.47
CA VAL A 129 -2.39 0.44 -20.83
C VAL A 129 -1.08 -0.09 -21.40
N SER A 130 -0.37 0.75 -22.17
CA SER A 130 1.01 0.46 -22.60
C SER A 130 1.99 0.98 -21.55
N PHE A 131 2.42 0.11 -20.63
CA PHE A 131 3.35 0.44 -19.54
C PHE A 131 4.50 -0.56 -19.44
N TYR A 132 5.73 -0.04 -19.38
CA TYR A 132 6.96 -0.84 -19.26
C TYR A 132 7.83 -0.25 -18.14
N PRO A 133 7.70 -0.77 -16.91
CA PRO A 133 8.35 -0.16 -15.77
C PRO A 133 9.87 -0.21 -15.92
N ARG A 134 10.51 0.91 -15.57
CA ARG A 134 11.96 1.06 -15.54
C ARG A 134 12.52 0.93 -14.13
N TRP A 135 11.63 1.04 -13.15
CA TRP A 135 11.95 0.98 -11.74
C TRP A 135 10.71 0.64 -10.93
N ALA A 136 10.91 -0.10 -9.85
CA ALA A 136 9.92 -0.26 -8.82
C ALA A 136 10.55 -0.19 -7.42
N PHE A 137 9.81 0.38 -6.48
CA PHE A 137 10.07 0.24 -5.06
C PHE A 137 9.02 -0.70 -4.48
N VAL A 138 9.46 -1.79 -3.85
CA VAL A 138 8.59 -2.78 -3.23
C VAL A 138 8.82 -2.70 -1.72
N VAL A 139 7.76 -2.60 -0.94
CA VAL A 139 7.81 -2.72 0.51
C VAL A 139 6.68 -3.61 1.03
N THR A 140 7.01 -4.51 1.94
CA THR A 140 6.08 -5.46 2.56
C THR A 140 6.15 -5.32 4.07
N TRP A 141 5.00 -5.05 4.70
CA TRP A 141 4.81 -5.20 6.14
C TRP A 141 4.32 -6.62 6.37
N PHE A 142 5.19 -7.49 6.86
CA PHE A 142 4.96 -8.92 7.03
C PHE A 142 4.64 -9.23 8.50
N GLU A 143 3.46 -9.81 8.74
CA GLU A 143 3.00 -10.25 10.06
C GLU A 143 3.06 -9.19 11.17
N VAL A 144 2.78 -7.93 10.80
CA VAL A 144 2.85 -6.80 11.72
C VAL A 144 1.64 -6.75 12.65
N ALA A 145 1.89 -6.43 13.92
CA ALA A 145 0.89 -6.35 14.97
C ALA A 145 0.58 -4.90 15.37
N PRO A 146 -0.62 -4.63 15.93
CA PRO A 146 -0.95 -3.32 16.44
C PRO A 146 -0.12 -2.95 17.68
N TYR A 147 0.03 -1.66 17.93
CA TYR A 147 0.60 -1.15 19.19
C TYR A 147 -0.26 -1.53 20.40
N GLN A 148 -1.59 -1.67 20.27
CA GLN A 148 -2.43 -2.11 21.38
C GLN A 148 -2.17 -3.58 21.72
N ASN A 149 -2.28 -3.93 23.01
CA ASN A 149 -2.11 -5.32 23.45
C ASN A 149 -3.41 -6.09 23.24
N PHE A 150 -3.35 -7.17 22.44
CA PHE A 150 -4.43 -8.12 22.24
C PHE A 150 -4.01 -9.50 22.74
N ALA A 151 -4.96 -10.26 23.29
CA ALA A 151 -4.69 -11.60 23.85
C ALA A 151 -4.16 -12.60 22.80
N ASN A 152 -4.59 -12.48 21.54
CA ASN A 152 -4.21 -13.35 20.43
C ASN A 152 -3.15 -12.74 19.49
N LEU A 153 -2.68 -11.51 19.76
CA LEU A 153 -1.74 -10.73 18.94
C LEU A 153 -2.01 -10.88 17.41
N PRO A 154 -3.12 -10.28 16.90
CA PRO A 154 -3.51 -10.43 15.51
C PRO A 154 -2.45 -9.81 14.58
N LYS A 155 -2.30 -10.37 13.38
CA LYS A 155 -1.23 -10.01 12.44
C LYS A 155 -1.79 -9.59 11.08
N ASN A 156 -1.20 -8.55 10.52
CA ASN A 156 -1.48 -8.09 9.16
C ASN A 156 -0.27 -8.33 8.25
N THR A 157 -0.52 -8.69 6.99
CA THR A 157 0.48 -8.74 5.94
C THR A 157 -0.02 -8.04 4.69
N PHE A 158 0.68 -6.99 4.28
CA PHE A 158 0.34 -6.17 3.12
C PHE A 158 1.61 -5.61 2.45
N GLN A 159 1.50 -5.21 1.19
CA GLN A 159 2.61 -4.75 0.36
C GLN A 159 2.21 -3.53 -0.48
N LEU A 160 3.14 -2.60 -0.64
CA LEU A 160 3.07 -1.49 -1.58
C LEU A 160 4.15 -1.68 -2.64
N VAL A 161 3.77 -1.56 -3.90
CA VAL A 161 4.68 -1.39 -5.03
C VAL A 161 4.47 0.00 -5.60
N LEU A 162 5.52 0.81 -5.66
CA LEU A 162 5.55 2.05 -6.43
C LEU A 162 6.37 1.80 -7.68
N THR A 163 5.92 2.23 -8.85
CA THR A 163 6.65 2.00 -10.10
C THR A 163 6.43 3.11 -11.10
N ASN A 164 7.39 3.30 -12.01
CA ASN A 164 7.24 4.24 -13.12
C ASN A 164 8.04 3.77 -14.36
N ASP A 165 7.69 4.34 -15.51
CA ASP A 165 8.38 4.17 -16.80
C ASP A 165 9.09 5.47 -17.26
N PHE A 166 9.38 6.36 -16.30
CA PHE A 166 9.77 7.78 -16.46
C PHE A 166 8.67 8.75 -16.88
N LEU A 167 7.57 8.30 -17.47
CA LEU A 167 6.47 9.17 -17.91
C LEU A 167 5.27 9.02 -16.99
N ASN A 168 4.82 7.79 -16.80
CA ASN A 168 3.67 7.37 -16.02
C ASN A 168 4.13 6.71 -14.73
N SER A 169 3.35 6.89 -13.67
CA SER A 169 3.58 6.21 -12.39
C SER A 169 2.36 5.43 -11.95
N PHE A 170 2.61 4.33 -11.26
CA PHE A 170 1.58 3.47 -10.70
C PHE A 170 1.93 3.07 -9.28
N ALA A 171 0.88 2.79 -8.50
CA ALA A 171 1.01 2.07 -7.24
C ALA A 171 0.18 0.79 -7.27
N ILE A 172 0.73 -0.28 -6.70
CA ILE A 172 0.01 -1.54 -6.45
C ILE A 172 -0.06 -1.75 -4.94
N LEU A 173 -1.26 -1.90 -4.40
CA LEU A 173 -1.51 -2.20 -2.99
C LEU A 173 -1.97 -3.65 -2.92
N ASN A 174 -1.17 -4.53 -2.31
CA ASN A 174 -1.47 -5.95 -2.18
C ASN A 174 -1.75 -6.27 -0.71
N TYR A 175 -2.81 -7.04 -0.42
CA TYR A 175 -3.18 -7.47 0.92
C TYR A 175 -3.19 -9.00 0.96
N LYS A 176 -2.62 -9.61 2.00
CA LYS A 176 -2.59 -11.08 2.18
C LYS A 176 -3.38 -11.51 3.41
N THR A 177 -3.10 -10.86 4.54
CA THR A 177 -3.75 -11.14 5.82
C THR A 177 -4.13 -9.81 6.46
N LEU A 178 -5.38 -9.65 6.87
CA LEU A 178 -5.86 -8.52 7.65
C LEU A 178 -6.70 -9.07 8.83
N GLU A 179 -6.06 -9.32 9.96
CA GLU A 179 -6.70 -9.82 11.18
C GLU A 179 -7.09 -8.70 12.14
N TRP A 180 -6.60 -7.49 11.91
CA TRP A 180 -6.90 -6.32 12.73
C TRP A 180 -7.00 -5.05 11.90
N GLU A 181 -7.83 -4.11 12.36
CA GLU A 181 -8.05 -2.83 11.68
C GLU A 181 -7.67 -1.63 12.57
N GLY A 182 -7.95 -1.69 13.89
CA GLY A 182 -7.59 -0.60 14.81
C GLY A 182 -8.14 0.76 14.37
N ASN A 183 -7.49 1.85 14.78
CA ASN A 183 -7.62 3.14 14.10
C ASN A 183 -6.65 3.14 12.92
N PHE A 184 -7.15 3.28 11.69
CA PHE A 184 -6.31 3.25 10.49
C PHE A 184 -6.80 4.22 9.40
N SER A 185 -5.92 4.47 8.42
CA SER A 185 -6.25 5.16 7.17
C SER A 185 -5.58 4.45 6.00
N ALA A 186 -6.26 4.37 4.86
CA ALA A 186 -5.73 3.74 3.66
C ALA A 186 -6.11 4.56 2.42
N GLY A 187 -5.24 4.54 1.41
CA GLY A 187 -5.42 5.23 0.15
C GLY A 187 -4.30 6.21 -0.19
N ILE A 188 -4.61 7.13 -1.09
CA ILE A 188 -3.72 8.17 -1.61
C ILE A 188 -4.07 9.50 -0.94
N ASN A 189 -3.07 10.21 -0.42
CA ASN A 189 -3.22 11.58 0.05
C ASN A 189 -2.40 12.54 -0.82
N ALA A 190 -3.06 13.52 -1.44
CA ALA A 190 -2.44 14.47 -2.35
C ALA A 190 -3.12 15.85 -2.26
N VAL A 191 -2.32 16.92 -2.29
CA VAL A 191 -2.84 18.30 -2.32
C VAL A 191 -3.53 18.54 -3.67
N ASN A 192 -4.81 18.92 -3.64
CA ASN A 192 -5.66 19.25 -4.79
C ASN A 192 -6.15 18.09 -5.68
N SER A 193 -5.95 16.82 -5.30
CA SER A 193 -6.56 15.70 -6.02
C SER A 193 -7.94 15.38 -5.43
N ILE A 194 -8.97 15.74 -6.19
CA ILE A 194 -10.32 15.17 -6.11
C ILE A 194 -10.19 13.64 -6.21
N LEU A 195 -10.85 12.92 -5.29
CA LEU A 195 -11.20 11.48 -5.33
C LEU A 195 -10.32 10.57 -6.21
N VAL A 196 -9.62 9.62 -5.58
CA VAL A 196 -9.29 8.35 -6.27
C VAL A 196 -9.87 7.18 -5.48
N PHE A 197 -10.79 6.51 -6.17
CA PHE A 197 -11.55 5.35 -5.74
C PHE A 197 -10.63 4.19 -5.35
N LEU A 198 -10.94 3.55 -4.22
CA LEU A 198 -10.53 2.16 -3.98
C LEU A 198 -11.27 1.29 -5.00
N TYR A 199 -10.58 0.83 -6.05
CA TYR A 199 -11.09 -0.24 -6.92
C TYR A 199 -11.12 -1.56 -6.15
N SER A 200 -12.16 -1.79 -5.35
CA SER A 200 -12.33 -3.10 -4.73
C SER A 200 -12.68 -4.12 -5.81
N LEU A 201 -11.75 -5.02 -6.13
CA LEU A 201 -12.11 -6.29 -6.75
C LEU A 201 -12.73 -7.17 -5.66
N PHE A 202 -14.00 -6.93 -5.33
CA PHE A 202 -14.74 -7.88 -4.50
C PHE A 202 -15.14 -9.08 -5.34
N ASP A 203 -14.75 -10.27 -4.89
CA ASP A 203 -15.46 -11.48 -5.27
C ASP A 203 -16.93 -11.31 -4.83
N SER A 204 -17.84 -11.53 -5.77
CA SER A 204 -19.30 -11.60 -5.60
C SER A 204 -19.80 -12.60 -4.54
N LYS A 205 -18.90 -13.18 -3.73
CA LYS A 205 -19.21 -14.08 -2.63
C LYS A 205 -18.31 -13.82 -1.42
N LYS A 206 -18.67 -12.81 -0.60
CA LYS A 206 -18.98 -12.98 0.84
C LYS A 206 -19.00 -11.64 1.57
N LYS A 207 -20.09 -11.47 2.32
CA LYS A 207 -20.30 -10.45 3.34
C LYS A 207 -19.23 -10.54 4.43
N ILE A 208 -18.94 -9.42 5.08
CA ILE A 208 -18.53 -9.39 6.49
C ILE A 208 -19.64 -10.10 7.28
N VAL A 209 -19.43 -11.34 7.69
CA VAL A 209 -19.92 -12.03 8.90
C VAL A 209 -19.33 -13.45 8.86
N ASP A 210 -18.23 -13.68 9.58
CA ASP A 210 -18.02 -14.85 10.45
C ASP A 210 -16.71 -14.63 11.25
N SER A 211 -16.80 -14.74 12.57
CA SER A 211 -15.71 -14.67 13.56
C SER A 211 -14.71 -15.84 13.48
N SER A 212 -14.54 -16.46 12.31
CA SER A 212 -13.64 -17.58 12.11
C SER A 212 -12.97 -17.51 10.73
N ARG A 213 -11.73 -16.99 10.72
CA ARG A 213 -10.72 -17.03 9.64
C ARG A 213 -11.18 -16.59 8.24
N SER A 214 -10.76 -15.38 7.84
CA SER A 214 -10.88 -14.91 6.46
C SER A 214 -9.53 -14.43 5.90
N LEU A 215 -8.81 -15.37 5.28
CA LEU A 215 -7.70 -15.12 4.35
C LEU A 215 -8.28 -14.65 3.01
N TYR A 216 -8.29 -13.35 2.74
CA TYR A 216 -8.57 -12.82 1.42
C TYR A 216 -7.34 -12.06 0.92
N THR A 217 -6.77 -12.54 -0.20
CA THR A 217 -5.77 -11.78 -0.95
C THR A 217 -6.47 -10.90 -1.96
N PHE A 218 -6.24 -9.60 -1.92
CA PHE A 218 -6.79 -8.64 -2.89
C PHE A 218 -5.79 -7.53 -3.19
N SER A 219 -5.94 -6.91 -4.36
CA SER A 219 -4.96 -5.95 -4.86
C SER A 219 -5.62 -4.79 -5.60
N PHE A 220 -5.00 -3.61 -5.54
CA PHE A 220 -5.43 -2.40 -6.26
C PHE A 220 -4.28 -1.89 -7.12
N ILE A 221 -4.55 -1.52 -8.37
CA ILE A 221 -3.60 -0.81 -9.23
C ILE A 221 -4.13 0.61 -9.44
N LEU A 222 -3.30 1.60 -9.12
CA LEU A 222 -3.64 3.03 -9.18
C LEU A 222 -2.72 3.70 -10.18
N GLY A 223 -3.27 4.36 -11.20
CA GLY A 223 -2.55 5.32 -12.03
C GLY A 223 -2.45 6.65 -11.31
N ILE A 224 -1.25 7.24 -11.29
CA ILE A 224 -0.90 8.41 -10.48
C ILE A 224 -0.38 9.54 -11.37
#